data_AF-A0A8T7GLC4-F1
#
_entry.id   AF-A0A8T7GLC4-F1
#
_cell.length_a   1.000
_cell.length_b   1.000
_cell.length_c   1.000
_cell.angle_alpha   90.00
_cell.angle_beta   90.00
_cell.angle_gamma   90.00
#
_symmetry.space_group_name_H-M   'P 1'
#
loop_
_entity.id
_entity.type
_entity.pdbx_description
1 polymer ?
#
loop_
_entity_poly.entity_id
_entity_poly.type
_entity_poly.pdbx_seq_one_letter_code
_entity_poly.pdbx_strand_id
1 'polypeptide(L)'
;MDFIDDECNIIIPKSVRPIIDSRETNLGKKNGSKRQFRYNKLHIREYENHYSVHMDKYNPEENPLGHLIFDAPEYMIGLIMGSYLGKRYGNLIYQKLKKDKNPYAVGCGIISGAIIGTSSFLSLSHTISTMKPKNKIDMS
;
A
#
# COMPACT_ATOMS: atom_id res chain seq x y z
N MET A 1 -4.34 8.40 26.81
CA MET A 1 -3.66 8.72 25.56
C MET A 1 -2.67 7.61 25.32
N ASP A 2 -2.91 6.82 24.28
CA ASP A 2 -1.98 5.77 23.91
C ASP A 2 -0.78 6.42 23.21
N PHE A 3 0.41 5.96 23.57
CA PHE A 3 1.66 6.45 22.99
C PHE A 3 2.01 5.70 21.70
N ILE A 4 1.18 4.73 21.31
CA ILE A 4 1.40 3.81 20.19
C ILE A 4 0.08 3.70 19.40
N ASP A 5 0.16 3.77 18.07
CA ASP A 5 -1.00 3.57 17.18
C ASP A 5 -1.20 2.09 16.77
N ASP A 6 -2.27 1.82 16.02
CA ASP A 6 -2.63 0.48 15.49
C ASP A 6 -1.54 -0.18 14.63
N GLU A 7 -0.58 0.61 14.15
CA GLU A 7 0.53 0.17 13.33
C GLU A 7 1.84 0.08 14.12
N CYS A 8 1.75 0.13 15.45
CA CYS A 8 2.88 0.15 16.37
C CYS A 8 3.81 1.37 16.18
N ASN A 9 3.32 2.47 15.59
CA ASN A 9 4.07 3.70 15.48
C ASN A 9 3.93 4.52 16.76
N ILE A 10 4.96 5.30 17.08
CA ILE A 10 4.94 6.19 18.24
C ILE A 10 4.10 7.43 17.90
N ILE A 11 3.14 7.74 18.77
CA ILE A 11 2.32 8.95 18.68
C ILE A 11 3.01 10.07 19.46
N ILE A 12 3.30 11.18 18.79
CA ILE A 12 3.89 12.38 19.40
C ILE A 12 2.89 13.54 19.30
N PRO A 13 2.35 14.04 20.42
CA PRO A 13 1.48 15.23 20.39
C PRO A 13 2.23 16.45 19.85
N LYS A 14 1.54 17.30 19.07
CA LYS A 14 2.14 18.54 18.55
C LYS A 14 2.60 19.50 19.63
N SER A 15 1.99 19.43 20.82
CA SER A 15 2.42 20.20 21.99
C SER A 15 3.83 19.86 22.46
N VAL A 16 4.30 18.63 22.24
CA VAL A 16 5.65 18.18 22.63
C VAL A 16 6.68 18.61 21.58
N ARG A 17 6.33 18.55 20.29
CA ARG A 17 7.21 18.91 19.19
C ARG A 17 6.45 19.65 18.08
N PRO A 18 6.27 20.98 18.18
CA PRO A 18 5.45 21.72 17.22
C PRO A 18 6.08 21.84 15.83
N ILE A 19 7.42 21.79 15.74
CA ILE A 19 8.17 22.00 14.50
C ILE A 19 8.96 20.74 14.14
N ILE A 20 8.81 20.31 12.89
CA ILE A 20 9.59 19.24 12.27
C ILE A 20 10.49 19.87 11.21
N ASP A 21 11.78 19.91 11.48
CA ASP A 21 12.80 20.38 10.52
C ASP A 21 13.41 19.17 9.82
N SER A 22 12.71 18.65 8.81
CA SER A 22 13.20 17.56 7.97
C SER A 22 12.55 17.61 6.59
N ARG A 23 13.09 16.86 5.65
CA ARG A 23 12.64 16.88 4.26
C ARG A 23 11.21 16.35 4.14
N GLU A 24 10.31 17.19 3.63
CA GLU A 24 8.98 16.75 3.22
C GLU A 24 9.10 15.85 1.98
N THR A 25 8.39 14.74 1.98
CA THR A 25 8.36 13.79 0.86
C THR A 25 6.95 13.63 0.35
N ASN A 26 6.75 13.36 -0.94
CA ASN A 26 5.41 13.22 -1.52
C ASN A 26 5.16 11.78 -2.01
N LEU A 27 5.15 10.83 -1.08
CA LEU A 27 4.96 9.39 -1.32
C LEU A 27 3.52 8.93 -0.99
N GLY A 28 2.55 9.85 -1.11
CA GLY A 28 1.13 9.61 -0.86
C GLY A 28 0.67 9.99 0.56
N LYS A 29 -0.64 10.18 0.73
CA LYS A 29 -1.24 10.54 2.03
C LYS A 29 -1.94 9.32 2.62
N LYS A 30 -1.41 8.78 3.71
CA LYS A 30 -2.02 7.64 4.40
C LYS A 30 -3.00 8.15 5.46
N ASN A 31 -4.24 7.66 5.42
CA ASN A 31 -5.28 7.90 6.42
C ASN A 31 -5.51 9.40 6.74
N GLY A 32 -5.44 10.27 5.73
CA GLY A 32 -5.67 11.71 5.93
C GLY A 32 -4.48 12.49 6.49
N SER A 33 -3.27 11.94 6.47
CA SER A 33 -2.05 12.68 6.83
C SER A 33 -1.93 13.98 6.02
N LYS A 34 -1.70 15.11 6.68
CA LYS A 34 -1.57 16.43 6.04
C LYS A 34 -0.25 16.53 5.27
N ARG A 35 0.84 16.11 5.92
CA ARG A 35 2.23 16.11 5.41
C ARG A 35 2.96 14.86 5.89
N GLN A 36 4.07 14.54 5.23
CA GLN A 36 4.94 13.44 5.66
C GLN A 36 6.40 13.82 5.45
N PHE A 37 7.22 13.48 6.44
CA PHE A 37 8.62 13.84 6.49
C PHE A 37 9.47 12.58 6.61
N ARG A 38 10.65 12.62 6.02
CA ARG A 38 11.62 11.52 6.11
C ARG A 38 12.99 12.04 6.52
N TYR A 39 13.63 11.27 7.38
CA TYR A 39 15.02 11.45 7.75
C TYR A 39 15.71 10.09 7.79
N ASN A 40 16.37 9.73 6.69
CA ASN A 40 16.91 8.40 6.46
C ASN A 40 15.81 7.33 6.64
N LYS A 41 15.92 6.47 7.65
CA LYS A 41 14.93 5.43 7.97
C LYS A 41 13.76 5.93 8.83
N LEU A 42 13.86 7.13 9.40
CA LEU A 42 12.78 7.71 10.20
C LEU A 42 11.69 8.27 9.28
N HIS A 43 10.46 7.82 9.50
CA HIS A 43 9.29 8.28 8.78
C HIS A 43 8.29 8.90 9.77
N ILE A 44 7.92 10.15 9.48
CA ILE A 44 7.02 10.96 10.30
C ILE A 44 5.80 11.32 9.45
N ARG A 45 4.61 10.98 9.92
CA ARG A 45 3.35 11.42 9.33
C ARG A 45 2.71 12.47 10.23
N GLU A 46 2.31 13.59 9.64
CA GLU A 46 1.62 14.65 10.36
C GLU A 46 0.11 14.51 10.22
N TYR A 47 -0.57 14.43 11.35
CA TYR A 47 -2.01 14.54 11.47
C TYR A 47 -2.39 15.91 12.05
N GLU A 48 -3.67 16.14 12.28
CA GLU A 48 -4.15 17.42 12.83
C GLU A 48 -3.52 17.74 14.19
N ASN A 49 -3.59 16.80 15.13
CA ASN A 49 -3.24 17.02 16.54
C ASN A 49 -1.94 16.32 16.99
N HIS A 50 -1.43 15.39 16.18
CA HIS A 50 -0.27 14.56 16.53
C HIS A 50 0.57 14.21 15.31
N TYR A 51 1.75 13.65 15.57
CA TYR A 51 2.59 12.95 14.60
C TYR A 51 2.57 11.46 14.88
N SER A 52 2.58 10.64 13.84
CA SER A 52 2.84 9.21 13.92
C SER A 52 4.24 8.95 13.37
N VAL A 53 5.08 8.27 14.15
CA VAL A 53 6.52 8.12 13.87
C VAL A 53 6.92 6.65 13.92
N HIS A 54 7.61 6.19 12.88
CA HIS A 54 8.20 4.85 12.83
C HIS A 54 9.55 4.86 12.13
N MET A 55 10.27 3.76 12.32
CA MET A 55 11.53 3.48 11.63
C MET A 55 11.27 2.41 10.58
N ASP A 56 11.45 2.76 9.32
CA ASP A 56 11.47 1.80 8.22
C ASP A 56 12.74 0.94 8.31
N LYS A 57 12.65 -0.33 7.92
CA LYS A 57 13.84 -1.20 7.87
C LYS A 57 14.76 -0.77 6.73
N TYR A 58 14.17 -0.40 5.59
CA TYR A 58 14.87 0.09 4.41
C TYR A 58 14.30 1.43 3.95
N ASN A 59 15.19 2.37 3.62
CA ASN A 59 14.81 3.63 3.02
C ASN A 59 14.32 3.37 1.57
N PRO A 60 13.06 3.70 1.21
CA PRO A 60 12.55 3.48 -0.14
C PRO A 60 13.29 4.28 -1.23
N GLU A 61 13.96 5.39 -0.87
CA GLU A 61 14.77 6.16 -1.83
C GLU A 61 16.07 5.44 -2.22
N GLU A 62 16.61 4.62 -1.32
CA GLU A 62 17.87 3.90 -1.52
C GLU A 62 17.63 2.44 -1.95
N ASN A 63 16.63 1.78 -1.35
CA ASN A 63 16.32 0.38 -1.58
C ASN A 63 14.79 0.15 -1.64
N PRO A 64 14.14 0.50 -2.76
CA PRO A 64 12.69 0.38 -2.92
C PRO A 64 12.22 -1.08 -2.88
N LEU A 65 13.03 -2.03 -3.36
CA LEU A 65 12.69 -3.47 -3.31
C LEU A 65 12.77 -4.01 -1.88
N GLY A 66 13.81 -3.64 -1.13
CA GLY A 66 13.92 -3.97 0.28
C GLY A 66 12.75 -3.40 1.08
N HIS A 67 12.36 -2.15 0.81
CA HIS A 67 11.19 -1.54 1.43
C HIS A 67 9.91 -2.34 1.11
N LEU A 68 9.68 -2.70 -0.16
CA LEU A 68 8.50 -3.47 -0.56
C LEU A 68 8.43 -4.86 0.12
N ILE A 69 9.57 -5.55 0.26
CA ILE A 69 9.60 -6.91 0.81
C ILE A 69 9.45 -6.90 2.33
N PHE A 70 10.10 -5.97 3.02
CA PHE A 70 10.22 -6.00 4.48
C PHE A 70 9.27 -5.03 5.19
N ASP A 71 9.00 -3.87 4.62
CA ASP A 71 8.14 -2.84 5.22
C ASP A 71 6.71 -2.88 4.65
N ALA A 72 6.52 -3.51 3.48
CA ALA A 72 5.23 -3.57 2.76
C ALA A 72 4.92 -4.96 2.12
N PRO A 73 5.15 -6.10 2.82
CA PRO A 73 5.01 -7.45 2.24
C PRO A 73 3.59 -7.76 1.71
N GLU A 74 2.56 -7.11 2.24
CA GLU A 74 1.17 -7.24 1.81
C GLU A 74 1.01 -6.88 0.33
N TYR A 75 1.64 -5.79 -0.10
CA TYR A 75 1.58 -5.31 -1.47
C TYR A 75 2.31 -6.27 -2.41
N MET A 76 3.42 -6.88 -1.95
CA MET A 76 4.12 -7.92 -2.70
C MET A 76 3.23 -9.15 -2.93
N ILE A 77 2.54 -9.64 -1.89
CA ILE A 77 1.59 -10.77 -2.01
C ILE A 77 0.47 -10.40 -2.98
N GLY A 78 -0.07 -9.18 -2.89
CA GLY A 78 -1.07 -8.67 -3.83
C GLY A 78 -0.59 -8.68 -5.28
N LEU A 79 0.63 -8.21 -5.54
CA LEU A 79 1.21 -8.19 -6.88
C LEU A 79 1.41 -9.59 -7.45
N ILE A 80 1.91 -10.53 -6.63
CA ILE A 80 2.08 -11.93 -7.05
C ILE A 80 0.73 -12.55 -7.38
N MET A 81 -0.27 -12.39 -6.51
CA MET A 81 -1.60 -12.96 -6.71
C MET A 81 -2.31 -12.35 -7.92
N GLY A 82 -2.28 -11.02 -8.06
CA GLY A 82 -2.86 -10.32 -9.20
C GLY A 82 -2.21 -10.73 -10.52
N SER A 83 -0.88 -10.87 -10.55
CA SER A 83 -0.14 -11.31 -11.74
C SER A 83 -0.48 -12.75 -12.12
N TYR A 84 -0.53 -13.64 -11.13
CA TYR A 84 -0.85 -15.06 -11.34
C TYR A 84 -2.28 -15.24 -11.87
N LEU A 85 -3.27 -14.64 -11.21
CA LEU A 85 -4.67 -14.72 -11.61
C LEU A 85 -4.91 -14.01 -12.95
N GLY A 86 -4.36 -12.81 -13.15
CA GLY A 86 -4.46 -12.08 -14.40
C GLY A 86 -3.91 -12.88 -15.58
N LYS A 87 -2.71 -13.48 -15.44
CA LYS A 87 -2.13 -14.36 -16.48
C LYS A 87 -3.01 -15.58 -16.75
N ARG A 88 -3.51 -16.24 -15.70
CA ARG A 88 -4.33 -17.45 -15.82
C ARG A 88 -5.63 -17.17 -16.55
N TYR A 89 -6.38 -16.15 -16.12
CA TYR A 89 -7.66 -15.79 -16.72
C TYR A 89 -7.51 -15.18 -18.12
N GLY A 90 -6.50 -14.33 -18.33
CA GLY A 90 -6.21 -13.80 -19.66
C GLY A 90 -5.89 -14.91 -20.67
N ASN A 91 -5.13 -15.92 -20.26
CA ASN A 91 -4.84 -17.07 -21.11
C ASN A 91 -6.07 -17.95 -21.37
N LEU A 92 -6.94 -18.15 -20.37
CA LEU A 92 -8.20 -18.89 -20.54
C LEU A 92 -9.10 -18.22 -21.59
N ILE A 93 -9.27 -16.89 -21.50
CA ILE A 93 -10.08 -16.12 -22.45
C ILE A 93 -9.44 -16.12 -23.84
N TYR A 94 -8.13 -15.91 -23.93
CA TYR A 94 -7.39 -15.99 -25.18
C TYR A 94 -7.59 -17.33 -25.89
N GLN A 95 -7.39 -18.45 -25.17
CA GLN A 95 -7.51 -19.79 -25.75
C GLN A 95 -8.94 -20.11 -26.20
N LYS A 96 -9.95 -19.67 -25.44
CA LYS A 96 -11.36 -19.82 -25.80
C LYS A 96 -11.68 -19.07 -27.10
N LEU A 97 -11.32 -17.79 -27.17
CA LEU A 97 -11.60 -16.95 -28.34
C LEU A 97 -10.78 -17.34 -29.56
N LYS A 98 -9.56 -17.84 -29.37
CA LYS A 98 -8.73 -18.40 -30.44
C LYS A 98 -9.38 -19.65 -31.04
N LYS A 99 -9.95 -20.53 -30.21
CA LYS A 99 -10.69 -21.71 -30.66
C LYS A 99 -11.91 -21.31 -31.50
N ASP A 100 -12.59 -20.24 -31.11
CA ASP A 100 -13.74 -19.66 -31.82
C ASP A 100 -13.32 -18.84 -33.07
N LYS A 101 -12.03 -18.83 -33.43
CA LYS A 101 -11.43 -18.05 -34.54
C LYS A 101 -11.74 -16.55 -34.46
N ASN A 102 -11.96 -16.01 -33.26
CA ASN A 102 -12.26 -14.60 -33.06
C ASN A 102 -10.97 -13.76 -33.25
N PRO A 103 -10.97 -12.75 -34.15
CA PRO A 103 -9.78 -11.95 -34.43
C PRO A 103 -9.33 -11.08 -33.25
N TYR A 104 -10.20 -10.83 -32.27
CA TYR A 104 -9.91 -10.02 -31.08
C TYR A 104 -9.36 -10.84 -29.90
N ALA A 105 -9.08 -12.14 -30.08
CA ALA A 105 -8.67 -13.04 -29.00
C ALA A 105 -7.49 -12.51 -28.15
N VAL A 106 -6.47 -11.93 -28.79
CA VAL A 106 -5.30 -11.35 -28.11
C VAL A 106 -5.71 -10.16 -27.25
N GLY A 107 -6.48 -9.22 -27.82
CA GLY A 107 -6.94 -8.02 -27.12
C GLY A 107 -7.83 -8.36 -25.93
N CYS A 108 -8.81 -9.25 -26.12
CA CYS A 108 -9.69 -9.71 -25.04
C CYS A 108 -8.92 -10.46 -23.94
N GLY A 109 -7.91 -11.26 -24.29
CA GLY A 109 -7.06 -11.95 -23.31
C GLY A 109 -6.26 -10.96 -22.44
N ILE A 110 -5.67 -9.92 -23.05
CA ILE A 110 -4.94 -8.88 -22.31
C ILE A 110 -5.87 -8.07 -21.41
N ILE A 111 -7.00 -7.60 -21.95
CA ILE A 111 -7.98 -6.78 -21.20
C ILE A 111 -8.55 -7.58 -20.02
N SER A 112 -8.99 -8.80 -20.26
CA SER A 112 -9.54 -9.66 -19.19
C SER A 112 -8.49 -9.97 -18.12
N GLY A 113 -7.25 -10.26 -18.52
CA GLY A 113 -6.15 -10.47 -17.58
C GLY A 113 -5.86 -9.24 -16.72
N ALA A 114 -5.83 -8.04 -17.32
CA ALA A 114 -5.61 -6.79 -16.60
C ALA A 114 -6.74 -6.46 -15.61
N ILE A 115 -8.00 -6.65 -16.01
CA ILE A 115 -9.17 -6.42 -15.15
C ILE A 115 -9.14 -7.38 -13.95
N ILE A 116 -8.94 -8.68 -14.19
CA ILE A 116 -8.93 -9.69 -13.13
C ILE A 116 -7.73 -9.45 -12.20
N GLY A 117 -6.53 -9.24 -12.75
CA GLY A 117 -5.34 -8.99 -11.94
C GLY A 117 -5.48 -7.76 -11.03
N THR A 118 -5.99 -6.65 -11.56
CA THR A 118 -6.22 -5.42 -10.79
C THR A 118 -7.30 -5.62 -9.73
N SER A 119 -8.41 -6.26 -10.08
CA SER A 119 -9.50 -6.56 -9.14
C SER A 119 -9.03 -7.45 -7.98
N SER A 120 -8.21 -8.46 -8.27
CA SER A 120 -7.64 -9.34 -7.25
C SER A 120 -6.68 -8.61 -6.32
N PHE A 121 -5.82 -7.74 -6.86
CA PHE A 121 -4.90 -6.91 -6.06
C PHE A 121 -5.67 -5.97 -5.11
N LEU A 122 -6.67 -5.26 -5.63
CA LEU A 122 -7.47 -4.31 -4.85
C LEU A 122 -8.28 -5.02 -3.77
N SER A 123 -8.92 -6.15 -4.11
CA SER A 123 -9.68 -6.95 -3.15
C SER A 123 -8.80 -7.42 -1.99
N LEU A 124 -7.61 -7.96 -2.30
CA LEU A 124 -6.69 -8.41 -1.26
C LEU A 124 -6.18 -7.24 -0.40
N SER A 125 -5.80 -6.13 -1.03
CA SER A 125 -5.34 -4.93 -0.31
C SER A 125 -6.41 -4.41 0.65
N HIS A 126 -7.68 -4.42 0.21
CA HIS A 126 -8.82 -4.05 1.06
C HIS A 126 -9.01 -5.03 2.22
N THR A 127 -9.02 -6.34 1.96
CA THR A 127 -9.15 -7.36 3.01
C THR A 127 -8.06 -7.23 4.07
N ILE A 128 -6.81 -7.06 3.66
CA ILE A 128 -5.70 -6.90 4.59
C ILE A 128 -5.85 -5.62 5.42
N SER A 129 -6.26 -4.51 4.80
CA SER A 129 -6.54 -3.27 5.52
C SER A 129 -7.67 -3.43 6.54
N THR A 130 -8.68 -4.26 6.28
CA THR A 130 -9.79 -4.52 7.22
C THR A 130 -9.42 -5.51 8.33
N MET A 131 -8.44 -6.37 8.10
CA MET A 131 -7.95 -7.35 9.08
C MET A 131 -6.96 -6.74 10.08
N LYS A 132 -6.35 -5.58 9.78
CA LYS A 132 -5.55 -4.86 10.77
C LYS A 132 -6.44 -4.46 11.94
N PRO A 133 -6.05 -4.75 13.20
CA PRO A 133 -6.83 -4.38 14.36
C PRO A 133 -7.04 -2.88 14.35
N LYS A 134 -8.31 -2.45 14.43
CA LYS A 134 -8.67 -1.06 14.69
C LYS A 134 -8.81 -0.91 16.20
N ASN A 135 -7.78 -0.49 16.92
CA ASN A 135 -8.02 0.07 18.25
C ASN A 135 -8.51 1.49 18.03
N LYS A 136 -9.82 1.66 18.16
CA LYS A 136 -10.49 2.95 18.15
C LYS A 136 -9.78 3.90 19.12
N ILE A 137 -9.08 4.90 18.58
CA ILE A 137 -8.88 6.14 19.30
C ILE A 137 -10.10 7.01 18.96
N ASP A 138 -11.20 6.82 19.69
CA ASP A 138 -12.30 7.79 19.72
C ASP A 138 -11.76 9.03 20.46
N MET A 139 -11.26 10.03 19.71
CA MET A 139 -11.00 11.38 20.22
C MET A 139 -12.25 12.22 20.03
N SER A 140 -13.09 12.26 21.07
CA SER A 140 -14.08 13.33 21.31
C SER A 140 -13.40 14.59 21.83
#